data_AF-A0A8C5HGQ9-F1
#
_entry.id   AF-A0A8C5HGQ9-F1
#
_cell.length_a   1.000
_cell.length_b   1.000
_cell.length_c   1.000
_cell.angle_alpha   90.00
_cell.angle_beta   90.00
_cell.angle_gamma   90.00
#
_symmetry.space_group_name_H-M   'P 1'
#
loop_
_entity.id
_entity.type
_entity.pdbx_description
1 polymer ?
#
loop_
_entity_poly.entity_id
_entity_poly.type
_entity_poly.pdbx_seq_one_letter_code
_entity_poly.pdbx_strand_id
1 'polypeptide(L)'
;VILYLQNPNETLPKVMETLNDFGSLSGYSLNISKTQILSINTSIKKAIRKEYRLKKETNSIKYLGTWITQDTNKLYETNYTKINDKIQNDLSQWTALGQGKKNKKTMDGTILRFQR
;
A
#
# COMPACT_ATOMS: atom_id res chain seq x y z
N VAL A 1 13.13 1.58 1.13
CA VAL A 1 13.38 1.05 2.48
C VAL A 1 12.38 1.65 3.44
N ILE A 2 11.98 0.94 4.49
CA ILE A 2 11.18 1.46 5.61
C ILE A 2 12.03 1.37 6.88
N LEU A 3 11.98 2.39 7.74
CA LEU A 3 12.71 2.45 8.99
C LEU A 3 11.74 2.72 10.14
N TYR A 4 11.92 2.01 11.24
CA TYR A 4 11.15 2.19 12.47
C TYR A 4 12.06 2.78 13.54
N LEU A 5 11.66 3.91 14.10
CA LEU A 5 12.45 4.67 15.07
C LEU A 5 11.67 4.80 16.38
N GLN A 6 12.28 4.34 17.47
CA GLN A 6 11.84 4.68 18.81
C GLN A 6 12.46 6.03 19.21
N ASN A 7 11.72 6.85 19.96
CA ASN A 7 12.17 8.17 20.40
C ASN A 7 12.74 9.03 19.25
N PRO A 8 11.93 9.34 18.22
CA PRO A 8 12.43 9.92 16.97
C PRO A 8 13.11 11.29 17.14
N ASN A 9 12.89 11.98 18.26
CA ASN A 9 13.58 13.23 18.56
C ASN A 9 15.07 13.04 18.87
N GLU A 10 15.48 11.85 19.30
CA GLU A 10 16.88 11.50 19.61
C GLU A 10 17.51 10.61 18.54
N THR A 11 16.71 9.73 17.93
CA THR A 11 17.21 8.72 16.98
C THR A 11 17.24 9.22 15.54
N LEU A 12 16.31 10.08 15.13
CA LEU A 12 16.27 10.58 13.74
C LEU A 12 17.54 11.34 13.34
N PRO A 13 18.11 12.25 14.15
CA PRO A 13 19.37 12.92 13.79
C PRO A 13 20.51 11.93 13.52
N LYS A 14 20.68 10.91 14.39
CA LYS A 14 21.70 9.87 14.25
C LYS A 14 21.51 9.03 12.98
N VAL A 15 20.26 8.72 12.64
CA VAL A 15 19.94 8.00 11.40
C VAL A 15 20.22 8.85 10.17
N MET A 16 19.91 10.15 10.21
CA MET A 16 20.21 11.07 9.11
C MET A 16 21.72 11.19 8.87
N GLU A 17 22.52 11.26 9.93
CA GLU A 17 23.99 11.22 9.86
C GLU A 17 24.47 9.89 9.23
N THR A 18 24.01 8.76 9.74
CA THR A 18 24.38 7.42 9.21
C THR A 18 24.01 7.26 7.73
N LEU A 19 22.83 7.74 7.33
CA LEU A 19 22.40 7.68 5.92
C LEU A 19 23.21 8.61 5.02
N ASN A 20 23.66 9.76 5.52
CA ASN A 20 24.55 10.65 4.79
C ASN A 20 25.94 10.03 4.63
N ASP A 21 26.49 9.43 5.68
CA ASP A 21 27.78 8.74 5.64
C ASP A 21 27.73 7.57 4.65
N PHE A 22 26.71 6.72 4.77
CA PHE A 22 26.49 5.63 3.82
C PHE A 22 26.36 6.16 2.39
N GLY A 23 25.59 7.23 2.21
CA GLY A 23 25.40 7.86 0.92
C GLY A 23 26.68 8.40 0.30
N SER A 24 27.58 8.94 1.12
CA SER A 24 28.90 9.40 0.68
C SER A 24 29.79 8.25 0.19
N LEU A 25 29.71 7.08 0.86
CA LEU A 25 30.49 5.89 0.52
C LEU A 25 29.92 5.14 -0.68
N SER A 26 28.59 5.08 -0.80
CA SER A 26 27.91 4.30 -1.85
C SER A 26 27.56 5.13 -3.09
N GLY A 27 27.68 6.46 -3.03
CA GLY A 27 27.20 7.38 -4.06
C GLY A 27 25.67 7.51 -4.12
N TYR A 28 24.92 7.02 -3.12
CA TYR A 28 23.47 7.17 -3.06
C TYR A 28 23.10 8.42 -2.25
N SER A 29 22.01 9.08 -2.61
CA SER A 29 21.50 10.25 -1.85
C SER A 29 20.06 10.03 -1.40
N LEU A 30 19.77 10.42 -0.17
CA LEU A 30 18.42 10.36 0.37
C LEU A 30 17.51 11.39 -0.32
N ASN A 31 16.44 10.91 -0.94
CA ASN A 31 15.47 11.80 -1.57
C ASN A 31 14.46 12.34 -0.54
N ILE A 32 14.82 13.46 0.10
CA ILE A 32 13.99 14.15 1.11
C ILE A 32 12.58 14.46 0.60
N SER A 33 12.43 14.79 -0.69
CA SER A 33 11.11 15.09 -1.28
C SER A 33 10.19 13.86 -1.35
N LYS A 34 10.76 12.65 -1.45
CA LYS A 34 10.01 11.39 -1.48
C LYS A 34 9.86 10.76 -0.09
N THR A 35 10.67 11.18 0.88
CA THR A 35 10.57 10.74 2.27
C THR A 35 9.22 11.14 2.88
N GLN A 36 8.58 10.18 3.54
CA GLN A 36 7.34 10.37 4.28
C GLN A 36 7.54 9.88 5.72
N ILE A 37 6.78 10.45 6.65
CA ILE A 37 6.88 10.16 8.06
C ILE A 37 5.48 9.84 8.57
N LEU A 38 5.33 8.67 9.17
CA LEU A 38 4.14 8.26 9.92
C LEU A 38 4.49 8.28 11.40
N SER A 39 3.76 9.08 12.17
CA SER A 39 3.95 9.19 13.61
C SER A 39 2.98 8.28 14.35
N ILE A 40 3.51 7.28 15.07
CA ILE A 40 2.71 6.41 15.94
C ILE A 40 2.97 6.84 17.39
N ASN A 41 1.92 7.30 18.07
CA ASN A 41 1.93 7.72 19.49
C ASN A 41 2.98 8.79 19.89
N THR A 42 3.67 9.40 18.92
CA THR A 42 4.77 10.33 19.16
C THR A 42 4.79 11.42 18.08
N SER A 43 5.55 12.49 18.29
CA SER A 43 5.73 13.55 17.30
C SER A 43 7.18 14.00 17.23
N ILE A 44 7.59 14.49 16.06
CA ILE A 44 8.93 15.00 15.83
C ILE A 44 8.92 16.50 16.06
N LYS A 45 9.86 16.98 16.88
CA LYS A 45 10.04 18.41 17.16
C LYS A 45 10.18 19.18 15.85
N LYS A 46 9.48 20.33 15.78
CA LYS A 46 9.49 21.20 14.59
C LYS A 46 10.91 21.65 14.22
N ALA A 47 11.78 21.84 15.21
CA ALA A 47 13.18 22.19 15.00
C ALA A 47 13.91 21.13 14.15
N ILE A 48 13.82 19.85 14.55
CA ILE A 48 14.43 18.72 13.82
C ILE A 48 13.87 18.63 12.40
N ARG A 49 12.54 18.74 12.24
CA ARG A 49 11.93 18.71 10.91
C ARG A 49 12.44 19.84 10.00
N LYS A 50 12.65 21.04 10.54
CA LYS A 50 13.21 22.17 9.79
C LYS A 50 14.67 21.96 9.42
N GLU A 51 15.49 21.46 10.35
CA GLU A 51 16.91 21.16 10.15
C GLU A 51 17.11 20.23 8.94
N TYR A 52 16.35 19.12 8.90
CA TYR A 52 16.44 18.13 7.83
C TYR A 52 15.49 18.37 6.65
N ARG A 53 14.77 19.50 6.63
CA ARG A 53 13.78 19.85 5.60
C ARG A 53 12.73 18.75 5.36
N LEU A 54 12.36 18.03 6.41
CA LEU A 54 11.43 16.91 6.35
C LEU A 54 9.99 17.42 6.20
N LYS A 55 9.19 16.67 5.46
CA LYS A 55 7.74 16.91 5.36
C LYS A 55 7.07 16.71 6.73
N LYS A 56 5.91 17.34 6.91
CA LYS A 56 5.06 17.11 8.08
C LYS A 56 4.63 15.64 8.12
N GLU A 57 4.47 15.11 9.33
CA GLU A 57 3.99 13.75 9.56
C GLU A 57 2.57 13.60 8.99
N THR A 58 2.30 12.46 8.37
CA THR A 58 1.01 12.11 7.77
C THR A 58 0.29 11.08 8.65
N ASN A 59 -1.02 10.97 8.47
CA ASN A 59 -1.83 9.96 9.17
C ASN A 59 -1.81 8.60 8.46
N SER A 60 -1.27 8.54 7.24
CA SER A 60 -1.07 7.32 6.48
C SER A 60 0.08 7.48 5.49
N ILE A 61 0.72 6.37 5.17
CA ILE A 61 1.77 6.27 4.15
C ILE A 61 1.51 5.04 3.29
N LYS A 62 1.90 5.09 2.01
CA LYS A 62 1.78 3.93 1.10
C LYS A 62 3.13 3.24 0.96
N TYR A 63 3.18 1.94 1.20
CA TYR A 63 4.37 1.11 1.05
C TYR A 63 4.03 -0.17 0.29
N LEU A 64 4.75 -0.42 -0.81
CA LEU A 64 4.57 -1.60 -1.67
C LEU A 64 3.12 -1.87 -2.12
N GLY A 65 2.32 -0.81 -2.29
CA GLY A 65 0.91 -0.94 -2.69
C GLY A 65 -0.08 -0.89 -1.55
N THR A 66 0.36 -1.11 -0.31
CA THR A 66 -0.48 -1.15 0.90
C THR A 66 -0.40 0.16 1.66
N TRP A 67 -1.52 0.64 2.17
CA TRP A 67 -1.60 1.77 3.08
C TRP A 67 -1.30 1.33 4.51
N ILE A 68 -0.33 1.98 5.13
CA ILE A 68 -0.05 1.90 6.56
C ILE A 68 -0.68 3.14 7.18
N THR A 69 -1.64 2.96 8.08
CA THR A 69 -2.37 4.03 8.77
C THR A 69 -1.85 4.20 10.19
N GLN A 70 -1.93 5.43 10.72
CA GLN A 70 -1.60 5.73 12.11
C GLN A 70 -2.55 5.01 13.07
N ASP A 71 -3.83 5.00 12.72
CA ASP A 71 -4.84 4.19 13.39
C ASP A 71 -4.83 2.78 12.83
N THR A 72 -4.34 1.83 13.61
CA THR A 72 -4.19 0.43 13.22
C THR A 72 -5.54 -0.24 12.95
N ASN A 73 -6.63 0.24 13.56
CA ASN A 73 -7.97 -0.32 13.34
C ASN A 73 -8.46 -0.07 11.91
N LYS A 74 -7.96 0.99 11.26
CA LYS A 74 -8.33 1.33 9.87
C LYS A 74 -7.52 0.58 8.82
N LEU A 75 -6.53 -0.22 9.20
CA LEU A 75 -5.68 -0.94 8.24
C LEU A 75 -6.49 -1.90 7.37
N TYR A 76 -7.43 -2.64 7.98
CA TYR A 76 -8.27 -3.59 7.25
C TYR A 76 -9.17 -2.85 6.25
N GLU A 77 -9.93 -1.88 6.74
CA GLU A 77 -10.87 -1.11 5.92
C GLU A 77 -10.15 -0.42 4.76
N THR A 78 -9.03 0.24 5.02
CA THR A 78 -8.29 1.03 4.02
C THR A 78 -7.74 0.18 2.88
N ASN A 79 -7.37 -1.08 3.16
CA ASN A 79 -6.67 -1.92 2.19
C ASN A 79 -7.55 -3.00 1.56
N TYR A 80 -8.44 -3.62 2.31
CA TYR A 80 -9.10 -4.85 1.90
C TYR A 80 -10.54 -4.68 1.43
N THR A 81 -11.28 -3.68 1.92
CA THR A 81 -12.70 -3.50 1.55
C THR A 81 -12.89 -3.39 0.04
N LYS A 82 -12.18 -2.45 -0.59
CA LYS A 82 -12.23 -2.24 -2.05
C LYS A 82 -11.79 -3.47 -2.86
N ILE A 83 -10.83 -4.22 -2.33
CA ILE A 83 -10.33 -5.44 -2.99
C ILE A 83 -11.39 -6.53 -2.90
N ASN A 84 -12.02 -6.70 -1.73
CA ASN A 84 -13.10 -7.66 -1.52
C ASN A 84 -14.30 -7.33 -2.41
N ASP A 85 -14.72 -6.06 -2.48
CA ASP A 85 -15.82 -5.63 -3.34
C ASP A 85 -15.53 -5.95 -4.81
N LYS A 86 -14.30 -5.72 -5.25
CA LYS A 86 -13.86 -6.06 -6.60
C LYS A 86 -13.91 -7.56 -6.85
N ILE A 87 -13.39 -8.38 -5.93
CA ILE A 87 -13.44 -9.84 -6.02
C ILE A 87 -14.90 -10.32 -6.11
N GLN A 88 -15.79 -9.79 -5.27
CA GLN A 88 -17.20 -10.15 -5.30
C GLN A 88 -17.87 -9.77 -6.63
N ASN A 89 -17.62 -8.56 -7.13
CA ASN A 89 -18.12 -8.12 -8.41
C ASN A 89 -17.61 -9.03 -9.56
N ASP A 90 -16.31 -9.30 -9.60
CA ASP A 90 -15.71 -10.13 -10.64
C ASP A 90 -16.28 -11.56 -10.62
N LEU A 91 -16.45 -12.16 -9.44
CA LEU A 91 -17.10 -13.48 -9.27
C LEU A 91 -18.56 -13.48 -9.74
N SER A 92 -19.31 -12.41 -9.46
CA SER A 92 -20.71 -12.29 -9.91
C SER A 92 -20.82 -12.25 -11.44
N GLN A 93 -19.93 -11.49 -12.09
CA GLN A 93 -19.85 -11.40 -13.55
C GLN A 93 -19.48 -12.75 -14.17
N TRP A 94 -18.49 -13.45 -13.60
CA TRP A 94 -18.08 -14.78 -14.08
C TRP A 94 -19.19 -15.82 -13.96
N THR A 95 -19.96 -15.75 -12.87
CA THR A 95 -21.12 -16.64 -12.66
C THR A 95 -22.20 -16.39 -13.71
N ALA A 96 -22.50 -15.12 -14.02
CA ALA A 96 -23.46 -14.76 -15.08
C ALA A 96 -23.02 -15.26 -16.46
N LEU A 97 -21.73 -15.16 -16.79
CA LEU A 97 -21.17 -15.69 -18.03
C LEU A 97 -21.27 -17.22 -18.12
N GLY A 98 -21.06 -17.93 -17.00
CA GLY A 98 -21.24 -19.37 -16.91
C GLY A 98 -22.70 -19.83 -17.10
N GLN A 99 -23.66 -19.04 -16.61
CA GLN A 99 -25.10 -19.32 -16.77
C GLN A 99 -25.59 -19.04 -18.20
N GLY A 100 -25.08 -18.00 -18.86
CA GLY A 100 -25.37 -17.73 -20.29
C GLY A 100 -24.96 -18.87 -21.22
N LYS A 101 -23.93 -19.65 -20.86
CA LYS A 101 -23.53 -20.87 -21.60
C LYS A 101 -24.43 -22.08 -21.31
N LYS A 102 -25.06 -22.16 -20.14
CA LYS A 102 -26.02 -23.23 -19.81
C LYS A 102 -27.35 -23.02 -20.53
N ASN A 103 -27.85 -21.78 -20.59
CA ASN A 103 -29.13 -21.47 -21.25
C ASN A 103 -29.06 -21.55 -22.79
N LYS A 104 -27.87 -21.45 -23.40
CA LYS A 104 -27.66 -21.75 -24.83
C LYS A 104 -27.59 -23.25 -25.15
N LYS A 105 -27.45 -24.13 -24.15
CA LYS A 105 -27.48 -25.60 -24.33
C LYS A 105 -28.88 -26.21 -24.15
N THR A 106 -29.86 -25.43 -23.72
CA THR A 106 -31.24 -25.89 -23.45
C THR A 106 -32.31 -25.15 -24.24
N MET A 107 -31.93 -24.48 -25.33
CA MET A 107 -32.90 -24.10 -26.37
C MET A 107 -32.60 -24.92 -27.61
N ASP A 108 -33.59 -25.74 -27.94
CA ASP A 108 -33.70 -26.68 -29.06
C ASP A 108 -33.21 -28.11 -28.76
N GLY A 109 -34.19 -29.01 -28.60
CA GLY A 109 -34.05 -30.43 -28.26
C GLY A 109 -33.43 -31.28 -29.37
N THR A 110 -32.45 -30.77 -30.09
CA THR A 110 -31.74 -31.52 -31.13
C THR A 110 -30.29 -31.71 -30.74
N ILE A 111 -29.93 -32.96 -30.44
CA ILE A 111 -28.56 -33.40 -30.15
C ILE A 111 -27.72 -33.26 -31.43
N LEU A 112 -26.88 -32.23 -31.51
CA LEU A 112 -25.84 -32.17 -32.54
C LEU A 112 -24.58 -32.90 -32.07
N ARG A 113 -24.36 -34.09 -32.65
CA ARG A 113 -23.06 -34.78 -32.64
C ARG A 113 -22.07 -33.96 -33.48
N PHE A 114 -20.96 -33.55 -32.88
CA PHE A 114 -19.82 -33.04 -33.65
C PHE A 114 -18.85 -34.19 -33.91
N GLN A 115 -18.68 -34.55 -35.18
CA GLN A 115 -17.46 -35.22 -35.65
C GLN A 115 -16.36 -34.18 -35.86
N ARG A 116 -15.13 -34.71 -35.84
CA ARG A 116 -13.81 -34.13 -35.54
C ARG A 116 -13.42 -32.87 -36.30
#